data_AF-A0A832TJ28-F1
#
_entry.id   AF-A0A832TJ28-F1
#
_cell.length_a   1.000
_cell.length_b   1.000
_cell.length_c   1.000
_cell.angle_alpha   90.00
_cell.angle_beta   90.00
_cell.angle_gamma   90.00
#
_symmetry.space_group_name_H-M   'P 1'
#
loop_
_entity.id
_entity.type
_entity.pdbx_description
1 polymer ?
#
loop_
_entity_poly.entity_id
_entity_poly.type
_entity_poly.pdbx_seq_one_letter_code
_entity_poly.pdbx_strand_id
1 'polypeptide(L)' 'ALPEVVGDTGFVVPYGDTDATAAAIVKALQSDARGRAARIRVQKEFSLEERSQKIQRIIEESPV' A
#
# COMPACT_ATOMS: atom_id res chain seq x y z
N ALA A 1 -2.86 6.82 -4.72
CA ALA A 1 -1.79 6.37 -3.80
C ALA A 1 -0.51 6.17 -4.61
N LEU A 2 0.66 6.21 -3.96
CA LEU A 2 1.95 6.04 -4.63
C LEU A 2 2.21 4.57 -5.00
N PRO A 3 3.01 4.28 -6.03
CA PRO A 3 3.26 2.91 -6.52
C PRO A 3 3.76 1.94 -5.43
N GLU A 4 4.62 2.40 -4.53
CA GLU A 4 5.17 1.59 -3.43
C GLU A 4 4.13 1.15 -2.40
N VAL A 5 3.05 1.92 -2.26
CA VAL A 5 1.93 1.59 -1.36
C VAL A 5 0.98 0.63 -2.03
N VAL A 6 0.69 0.83 -3.32
CA VAL A 6 -0.26 0.01 -4.08
C VAL A 6 0.33 -1.38 -4.40
N GLY A 7 1.60 -1.43 -4.79
CA GLY A 7 2.27 -2.65 -5.23
C GLY A 7 1.50 -3.34 -6.36
N ASP A 8 1.45 -4.67 -6.30
CA ASP A 8 0.72 -5.56 -7.21
C ASP A 8 -0.75 -5.75 -6.84
N THR A 9 -1.19 -5.20 -5.69
CA THR A 9 -2.52 -5.44 -5.13
C THR A 9 -3.60 -4.47 -5.61
N GLY A 10 -3.23 -3.44 -6.38
CA GLY A 10 -4.16 -2.44 -6.90
C GLY A 10 -3.85 -1.98 -8.32
N PHE A 11 -4.34 -0.79 -8.67
CA PHE A 11 -4.12 -0.17 -9.97
C PHE A 11 -3.52 1.22 -9.77
N VAL A 12 -2.45 1.50 -10.51
CA VAL A 12 -1.83 2.82 -10.58
C VAL A 12 -2.12 3.38 -11.97
N VAL A 13 -2.59 4.61 -12.03
CA VAL A 13 -2.91 5.33 -13.27
C VAL A 13 -2.17 6.66 -13.31
N PRO A 14 -1.90 7.23 -14.50
CA PRO A 14 -1.30 8.55 -14.62
C PRO A 14 -2.12 9.62 -13.91
N TYR A 15 -1.42 10.62 -13.36
CA TYR A 15 -2.08 11.74 -12.69
C TYR A 15 -2.91 12.56 -13.69
N GLY A 16 -4.15 12.88 -13.33
CA GLY A 16 -5.05 13.69 -14.16
C GLY A 16 -5.73 12.94 -15.31
N ASP A 17 -5.41 11.68 -15.55
CA ASP A 17 -6.03 10.88 -16.60
C ASP A 17 -7.37 10.29 -16.12
N THR A 18 -8.46 10.97 -16.46
CA THR A 18 -9.82 10.59 -16.06
C THR A 18 -10.27 9.29 -16.71
N ASP A 19 -9.87 9.05 -17.96
CA ASP A 19 -10.29 7.88 -18.74
C ASP A 19 -9.60 6.63 -18.22
N ALA A 20 -8.29 6.71 -17.96
CA ALA A 20 -7.55 5.62 -17.32
C ALA A 20 -8.08 5.33 -15.90
N THR A 21 -8.45 6.38 -15.15
CA THR A 21 -9.04 6.23 -13.81
C THR A 21 -10.37 5.48 -13.88
N ALA A 22 -11.28 5.88 -14.78
CA ALA A 22 -12.57 5.21 -14.96
C ALA A 22 -12.38 3.73 -15.37
N ALA A 23 -11.48 3.45 -16.31
CA ALA A 23 -11.18 2.09 -16.74
C ALA A 23 -10.58 1.23 -15.60
N ALA A 24 -9.73 1.80 -14.76
CA ALA A 24 -9.15 1.10 -13.61
C ALA A 24 -10.20 0.80 -12.53
N ILE A 25 -11.15 1.70 -12.28
CA ILE A 25 -12.27 1.47 -11.34
C ILE A 25 -13.13 0.29 -11.80
N VAL A 26 -13.49 0.23 -13.09
CA VAL A 26 -14.25 -0.89 -13.64
C VAL A 26 -13.51 -2.22 -13.44
N LYS A 27 -12.21 -2.26 -13.75
CA LYS A 27 -11.37 -3.44 -13.52
C LYS A 27 -11.30 -3.82 -12.04
N ALA A 28 -11.26 -2.84 -11.13
CA ALA A 28 -11.23 -3.08 -9.70
C ALA A 28 -12.54 -3.69 -9.18
N LEU A 29 -13.69 -3.21 -9.65
CA LEU A 29 -15.01 -3.76 -9.30
C LEU A 29 -15.20 -5.20 -9.77
N GLN A 30 -14.52 -5.60 -10.84
CA GLN A 30 -14.53 -6.96 -11.37
C GLN A 30 -13.49 -7.88 -10.72
N SER A 31 -12.70 -7.39 -9.76
CA SER A 31 -11.61 -8.14 -9.15
C SER A 31 -11.97 -8.66 -7.75
N ASP A 32 -12.22 -9.96 -7.64
CA ASP A 32 -12.66 -10.57 -6.38
C ASP A 32 -11.55 -10.81 -5.34
N ALA A 33 -10.30 -10.96 -5.78
CA ALA A 33 -9.18 -11.38 -4.91
C ALA A 33 -8.32 -10.21 -4.42
N ARG A 34 -8.23 -9.12 -5.18
CA ARG A 34 -7.28 -8.02 -4.92
C ARG A 34 -7.55 -7.31 -3.60
N GLY A 35 -8.82 -7.16 -3.19
CA GLY A 35 -9.16 -6.52 -1.91
C GLY A 35 -8.62 -7.27 -0.68
N ARG A 36 -8.66 -8.62 -0.69
CA ARG A 36 -8.05 -9.43 0.38
C ARG A 36 -6.54 -9.34 0.35
N ALA A 37 -5.94 -9.46 -0.84
CA ALA A 37 -4.48 -9.36 -1.01
C ALA A 37 -3.94 -8.00 -0.53
N ALA A 38 -4.64 -6.91 -0.83
CA ALA A 38 -4.27 -5.56 -0.37
C ALA A 38 -4.23 -5.46 1.17
N ARG A 39 -5.22 -6.02 1.88
CA ARG A 39 -5.23 -6.02 3.35
C ARG A 39 -4.09 -6.83 3.94
N ILE A 40 -3.82 -8.02 3.39
CA ILE A 40 -2.69 -8.86 3.82
C ILE A 40 -1.38 -8.11 3.61
N ARG A 41 -1.21 -7.44 2.45
CA ARG A 41 -0.03 -6.63 2.18
C ARG A 41 0.13 -5.48 3.16
N VAL A 42 -0.94 -4.75 3.47
CA VAL A 42 -0.88 -3.65 4.45
C VAL A 42 -0.41 -4.15 5.81
N GLN A 43 -0.95 -5.27 6.29
CA GLN A 43 -0.52 -5.88 7.55
C GLN A 43 0.96 -6.30 7.51
N LYS A 44 1.43 -6.83 6.38
CA LYS A 44 2.80 -7.30 6.21
C LYS A 44 3.84 -6.19 6.06
N GLU A 45 3.57 -5.19 5.22
CA GLU A 45 4.56 -4.19 4.82
C GLU A 45 4.50 -2.91 5.67
N PHE A 46 3.35 -2.64 6.30
CA PHE A 46 3.10 -1.40 7.06
C PHE A 46 2.59 -1.68 8.48
N SER A 47 3.06 -2.77 9.10
CA SER A 47 2.74 -3.11 10.48
C SER A 47 3.14 -1.98 11.45
N LEU A 48 2.19 -1.55 12.29
CA LEU A 48 2.46 -0.57 13.35
C LEU A 48 3.40 -1.13 14.42
N GLU A 49 3.28 -2.42 14.73
CA GLU A 49 4.15 -3.08 15.69
C GLU A 49 5.60 -3.10 15.20
N GLU A 50 5.83 -3.55 13.97
CA GLU A 50 7.18 -3.54 13.39
C GLU A 50 7.74 -2.12 13.31
N ARG A 51 6.91 -1.15 12.93
CA ARG A 51 7.30 0.26 12.89
C ARG A 51 7.71 0.76 14.27
N SER A 52 6.93 0.46 15.31
CA SER A 52 7.23 0.85 16.69
C SER A 52 8.56 0.26 17.15
N GLN A 53 8.77 -1.04 16.93
CA GLN A 53 10.01 -1.73 17.30
C GLN A 53 11.23 -1.14 16.57
N LYS A 54 11.10 -0.86 15.27
CA LYS A 54 12.17 -0.24 14.47
C LYS A 54 12.53 1.15 15.01
N ILE A 55 11.54 1.99 15.32
CA ILE A 55 11.77 3.33 15.86
C ILE A 55 12.43 3.24 17.24
N GLN A 56 11.93 2.37 18.12
CA GLN A 56 12.50 2.18 19.46
C GLN A 56 13.98 1.78 19.39
N ARG A 57 14.34 0.80 18.55
CA ARG A 57 15.74 0.38 18.36
C ARG A 57 16.64 1.53 17.92
N ILE A 58 16.20 2.36 16.97
CA ILE A 58 16.98 3.50 16.50
C ILE A 58 17.25 4.49 17.64
N ILE A 59 16.26 4.75 18.48
CA ILE A 59 16.40 5.66 19.63
C ILE A 59 17.36 5.08 20.68
N GLU A 60 17.27 3.78 20.95
CA GLU A 60 18.15 3.09 21.91
C GLU A 60 19.60 2.96 21.42
N GLU A 61 19.80 2.73 20.12
CA GLU A 61 21.13 2.60 19.48
C GLU A 61 21.82 3.94 19.21
N SER A 62 21.05 5.04 19.16
CA SER A 62 21.56 6.40 19.01
C SER A 62 21.20 7.25 20.25
N PRO A 63 21.85 7.04 21.40
CA PRO A 63 21.65 7.90 22.56
C PRO A 63 22.13 9.30 22.20
N VAL A 64 21.20 10.26 22.24
CA VAL A 64 21.47 11.71 22.12
C VAL A 64 22.25 12.19 23.33
#